data_AF-A0A920SIX6-F1
#
_entry.id   AF-A0A920SIX6-F1
#
_cell.length_a   1.000
_cell.length_b   1.000
_cell.length_c   1.000
_cell.angle_alpha   90.00
_cell.angle_beta   90.00
_cell.angle_gamma   90.00
#
_symmetry.space_group_name_H-M   'P 1'
#
loop_
_entity.id
_entity.type
_entity.pdbx_description
1 polymer ?
#
loop_
_entity_poly.entity_id
_entity_poly.type
_entity_poly.pdbx_seq_one_letter_code
_entity_poly.pdbx_strand_id
1 'polypeptide(L)'
;MNTGWSGGGYGVGSRMKLSYTRTMVNAALSGELDGGDFDMDRVFGLAVPTVISGVPTEVLSPRKTWENPDDYDVAASKLAAMFRENFEQFSNQVSAEVLTAGPQ
;
A
#
# COMPACT_ATOMS: atom_id res chain seq x y z
N MET A 1 -2.13 -2.33 5.92
CA MET A 1 -1.65 -1.26 6.83
C MET A 1 -0.13 -1.24 6.90
N ASN A 2 0.52 -0.16 6.46
CA ASN A 2 2.00 -0.02 6.53
C ASN A 2 2.42 0.75 7.79
N THR A 3 3.13 0.10 8.71
CA THR A 3 3.73 0.69 9.93
C THR A 3 5.26 0.87 9.82
N GLY A 4 5.78 0.65 8.60
CA GLY A 4 7.18 0.82 8.23
C GLY A 4 7.49 2.26 7.84
N TRP A 5 7.92 2.46 6.59
CA TRP A 5 8.44 3.73 6.07
C TRP A 5 7.57 4.27 4.93
N SER A 6 7.65 5.58 4.72
CA SER A 6 7.03 6.32 3.61
C SER A 6 7.95 7.45 3.13
N GLY A 7 7.73 7.93 1.91
CA GLY A 7 8.45 9.06 1.31
C GLY A 7 9.86 8.74 0.81
N GLY A 8 10.20 7.46 0.68
CA GLY A 8 11.49 7.02 0.19
C GLY A 8 11.87 5.64 0.72
N GLY A 9 12.93 5.06 0.15
CA GLY A 9 13.58 3.87 0.70
C GLY A 9 14.20 4.14 2.08
N TYR A 10 14.65 3.07 2.75
CA TYR A 10 15.36 3.20 4.02
C TYR A 10 16.57 4.12 3.89
N GLY A 11 16.70 5.09 4.81
CA GLY A 11 17.75 6.13 4.79
C GLY A 11 17.36 7.42 4.07
N VAL A 12 16.28 7.42 3.28
CA VAL A 12 15.73 8.62 2.60
C VAL A 12 14.35 8.97 3.17
N GLY A 13 13.45 7.98 3.20
CA GLY A 13 12.11 8.15 3.76
C GLY A 13 12.11 8.22 5.28
N SER A 14 10.91 8.43 5.84
CA SER A 14 10.70 8.48 7.29
C SER A 14 9.72 7.38 7.74
N ARG A 15 9.81 7.01 9.02
CA ARG A 15 8.88 6.05 9.62
C ARG A 15 7.46 6.63 9.58
N MET A 16 6.47 5.82 9.21
CA MET A 16 5.06 6.22 9.25
C MET A 16 4.70 6.71 10.66
N LYS A 17 4.10 7.91 10.76
CA LYS A 17 3.71 8.48 12.05
C LYS A 17 2.71 7.54 12.73
N LEU A 18 3.01 7.15 13.97
CA LEU A 18 2.14 6.25 14.74
C LEU A 18 0.73 6.82 14.89
N SER A 19 0.59 8.14 15.05
CA SER A 19 -0.71 8.81 15.10
C SER A 19 -1.57 8.50 13.88
N TYR A 20 -1.01 8.58 12.66
CA TYR A 20 -1.76 8.27 11.44
C TYR A 20 -2.17 6.80 11.39
N THR A 21 -1.28 5.86 11.74
CA THR A 21 -1.64 4.44 11.76
C THR A 21 -2.77 4.13 12.74
N ARG A 22 -2.79 4.79 13.91
CA ARG A 22 -3.88 4.66 14.88
C ARG A 22 -5.19 5.25 14.35
N THR A 23 -5.13 6.42 13.71
CA THR A 23 -6.32 7.03 13.08
C THR A 23 -6.90 6.12 11.98
N MET A 24 -6.05 5.57 11.11
CA MET A 24 -6.48 4.66 10.05
C MET A 24 -7.10 3.36 10.61
N VAL A 25 -6.54 2.81 11.70
CA VAL A 25 -7.15 1.65 12.38
C VAL A 25 -8.51 2.02 12.96
N ASN A 26 -8.64 3.18 13.61
CA ASN A 26 -9.92 3.63 14.15
C ASN A 26 -10.96 3.84 13.05
N ALA A 27 -10.58 4.39 11.89
CA ALA A 27 -11.48 4.54 10.74
C ALA A 27 -12.00 3.20 10.22
N ALA A 28 -11.14 2.18 10.18
CA ALA A 28 -11.55 0.82 9.82
C ALA A 28 -12.49 0.19 10.87
N LEU A 29 -12.31 0.49 12.15
CA LEU A 29 -13.12 -0.06 13.25
C LEU A 29 -14.45 0.69 13.45
N SER A 30 -14.52 1.97 13.07
CA SER A 30 -15.72 2.79 13.23
C SER A 30 -16.73 2.63 12.09
N GLY A 31 -16.35 1.94 11.01
CA GLY A 31 -17.14 1.86 9.77
C GLY A 31 -17.02 3.09 8.87
N GLU A 32 -16.11 4.03 9.17
CA GLU A 32 -15.87 5.21 8.31
C GLU A 32 -15.54 4.81 6.86
N LEU A 33 -14.87 3.67 6.69
CA LEU A 33 -14.46 3.16 5.38
C LEU A 33 -15.57 2.43 4.62
N ASP A 34 -16.68 2.05 5.25
CA ASP A 34 -17.69 1.17 4.66
C ASP A 34 -18.46 1.85 3.50
N GLY A 35 -18.52 3.18 3.50
CA GLY A 35 -19.15 4.00 2.45
C GLY A 35 -18.19 4.96 1.75
N GLY A 36 -16.89 4.79 1.94
CA GLY A 36 -15.86 5.68 1.39
C GLY A 36 -15.49 5.36 -0.05
N ASP A 37 -14.86 6.33 -0.73
CA ASP A 37 -14.28 6.14 -2.05
C ASP A 37 -12.88 5.55 -1.98
N PHE A 38 -12.56 4.65 -2.91
CA PHE A 38 -11.27 3.98 -2.99
C PHE A 38 -10.66 4.12 -4.39
N ASP A 39 -9.35 4.38 -4.43
CA ASP A 39 -8.55 4.26 -5.64
C ASP A 39 -7.89 2.89 -5.68
N MET A 40 -7.80 2.30 -6.88
CA MET A 40 -7.07 1.05 -7.08
C MET A 40 -5.59 1.33 -7.29
N ASP A 41 -4.76 0.78 -6.41
CA ASP A 41 -3.32 0.76 -6.61
C ASP A 41 -2.97 -0.08 -7.86
N ARG A 42 -2.17 0.50 -8.76
CA ARG A 42 -1.89 -0.11 -10.07
C ARG A 42 -0.90 -1.26 -10.02
N VAL A 43 -0.07 -1.34 -8.98
CA VAL A 43 1.00 -2.34 -8.87
C VAL A 43 0.50 -3.55 -8.09
N PHE A 44 -0.15 -3.31 -6.95
CA PHE A 44 -0.58 -4.33 -6.01
C PHE A 44 -2.08 -4.63 -6.08
N GLY A 45 -2.87 -3.86 -6.83
CA GLY A 45 -4.32 -4.08 -6.94
C GLY A 45 -5.08 -3.84 -5.64
N LEU A 46 -4.51 -3.09 -4.70
CA LEU A 46 -5.14 -2.79 -3.42
C LEU A 46 -6.15 -1.65 -3.58
N ALA A 47 -7.34 -1.80 -2.99
CA ALA A 47 -8.25 -0.68 -2.79
C ALA A 47 -7.72 0.23 -1.67
N VAL A 48 -7.33 1.45 -2.01
CA VAL A 48 -6.76 2.43 -1.09
C VAL A 48 -7.77 3.56 -0.88
N PRO A 49 -8.18 3.85 0.37
CA PRO A 49 -9.15 4.91 0.62
C PRO A 49 -8.61 6.26 0.16
N THR A 50 -9.44 7.03 -0.53
CA THR A 50 -9.06 8.36 -1.05
C THR A 50 -8.94 9.40 0.06
N VAL A 51 -9.68 9.22 1.15
CA VAL A 51 -9.70 10.09 2.32
C VAL A 51 -9.90 9.28 3.60
N ILE A 52 -9.23 9.71 4.67
CA ILE A 52 -9.48 9.27 6.05
C ILE A 52 -9.42 10.52 6.92
N SER A 53 -10.44 10.75 7.74
CA SER A 53 -10.51 11.94 8.59
C SER A 53 -9.32 11.99 9.55
N GLY A 54 -8.61 13.13 9.57
CA GLY A 54 -7.41 13.31 10.40
C GLY A 54 -6.14 12.64 9.86
N VAL A 55 -6.15 12.10 8.65
CA VAL A 55 -4.95 11.65 7.93
C VAL A 55 -4.78 12.48 6.65
N PRO A 56 -3.62 13.11 6.42
CA PRO A 56 -3.39 13.85 5.19
C PRO A 56 -3.47 12.93 3.96
N THR A 57 -4.19 13.35 2.92
CA THR A 57 -4.46 12.52 1.73
C THR A 57 -3.21 12.10 0.97
N GLU A 58 -2.15 12.89 1.03
CA GLU A 58 -0.84 12.56 0.46
C GLU A 58 -0.22 11.32 1.12
N VAL A 59 -0.48 11.08 2.41
CA VAL A 59 0.00 9.89 3.13
C VAL A 59 -0.71 8.62 2.67
N LEU A 60 -1.95 8.75 2.17
CA LEU A 60 -2.74 7.64 1.63
C LEU A 60 -2.24 7.19 0.26
N SER A 61 -1.46 8.03 -0.45
CA SER A 61 -0.86 7.69 -1.73
C SER A 61 0.67 7.65 -1.61
N PRO A 62 1.29 6.48 -1.41
CA PRO A 62 2.73 6.37 -1.20
C PRO A 62 3.55 7.05 -2.29
N ARG A 63 3.13 6.95 -3.55
CA ARG A 63 3.76 7.63 -4.70
C ARG A 63 3.84 9.15 -4.54
N LYS A 64 2.83 9.78 -3.92
CA LYS A 64 2.80 11.23 -3.67
C LYS A 64 3.71 11.66 -2.52
N THR A 65 4.17 10.71 -1.69
CA THR A 65 5.07 11.01 -0.57
C THR A 65 6.54 11.04 -0.97
N TRP A 66 6.89 10.44 -2.11
CA TRP A 66 8.26 10.43 -2.62
C TRP A 66 8.56 11.74 -3.35
N GLU A 67 9.78 12.26 -3.15
CA GLU A 67 10.23 13.48 -3.83
C GLU A 67 10.24 13.30 -5.35
N ASN A 68 10.70 12.14 -5.83
CA ASN A 68 10.61 11.73 -7.22
C ASN A 68 9.66 10.53 -7.37
N PRO A 69 8.51 10.69 -8.03
CA PRO A 69 7.56 9.61 -8.23
C PRO A 69 8.08 8.45 -9.08
N ASP A 70 9.07 8.67 -9.95
CA ASP A 70 9.64 7.61 -10.78
C ASP A 70 10.51 6.66 -9.94
N ASP A 71 11.18 7.18 -8.91
CA ASP A 71 11.93 6.34 -7.94
C ASP A 71 11.00 5.44 -7.14
N TYR A 72 9.78 5.94 -6.83
CA TYR A 72 8.73 5.11 -6.25
C TYR A 72 8.32 3.99 -7.20
N ASP A 73 8.07 4.29 -8.48
CA ASP A 73 7.62 3.30 -9.46
C ASP A 73 8.65 2.18 -9.65
N VAL A 74 9.95 2.52 -9.65
CA VAL A 74 11.06 1.54 -9.66
C VAL A 74 11.04 0.67 -8.39
N ALA A 75 10.89 1.29 -7.21
CA ALA A 75 10.87 0.55 -5.94
C ALA A 75 9.64 -0.36 -5.81
N ALA A 76 8.47 0.12 -6.23
CA ALA A 76 7.22 -0.64 -6.23
C ALA A 76 7.30 -1.83 -7.19
N SER A 77 7.82 -1.63 -8.40
CA SER A 77 8.05 -2.71 -9.38
C SER A 77 9.02 -3.77 -8.86
N LYS A 78 10.11 -3.35 -8.19
CA LYS A 78 11.04 -4.28 -7.56
C LYS A 78 10.38 -5.10 -6.46
N LEU A 79 9.57 -4.47 -5.61
CA LEU A 79 8.85 -5.16 -4.55
C LEU A 79 7.81 -6.14 -5.11
N ALA A 80 7.08 -5.76 -6.16
CA ALA A 80 6.14 -6.63 -6.86
C ALA A 80 6.82 -7.89 -7.41
N ALA A 81 7.99 -7.73 -8.04
CA ALA A 81 8.79 -8.86 -8.52
C ALA A 81 9.20 -9.81 -7.39
N MET A 82 9.64 -9.26 -6.24
CA MET A 82 9.99 -10.08 -5.06
C MET A 82 8.79 -10.85 -4.50
N PHE A 83 7.59 -10.25 -4.52
CA PHE A 83 6.37 -10.96 -4.14
C PHE A 83 6.04 -12.11 -5.09
N ARG A 84 6.15 -11.88 -6.41
CA ARG A 84 5.91 -12.92 -7.42
C ARG A 84 6.90 -14.08 -7.28
N GLU A 85 8.20 -13.79 -7.20
CA GLU A 85 9.25 -14.79 -7.04
C GLU A 85 9.02 -15.63 -5.77
N ASN A 86 8.74 -14.99 -4.64
CA ASN A 86 8.45 -15.71 -3.40
C ASN A 86 7.17 -16.55 -3.48
N PHE A 87 6.19 -16.15 -4.30
CA PHE A 87 4.92 -16.85 -4.43
C PHE A 87 5.00 -18.10 -5.30
N GLU A 88 6.00 -18.23 -6.19
CA GLU A 88 6.15 -19.38 -7.10
C GLU A 88 6.12 -20.73 -6.36
N GLN A 89 6.73 -20.80 -5.18
CA GLN A 89 6.76 -22.01 -4.34
C GLN A 89 5.38 -22.47 -3.82
N PHE A 90 4.36 -21.61 -3.89
CA PHE A 90 2.99 -21.89 -3.45
C PHE A 90 1.99 -21.99 -4.61
N SER A 91 2.44 -21.76 -5.86
CA SER A 91 1.57 -21.62 -7.03
C SER A 91 0.64 -22.82 -7.30
N ASN A 92 1.07 -24.03 -6.92
CA ASN A 92 0.29 -25.27 -7.05
C ASN A 92 -0.60 -25.60 -5.84
N GLN A 93 -0.57 -24.77 -4.78
CA GLN A 93 -1.28 -25.00 -3.52
C GLN A 93 -2.46 -24.03 -3.33
N VAL A 94 -2.74 -23.18 -4.30
CA VAL A 94 -3.71 -22.10 -4.19
C VAL A 94 -4.74 -22.16 -5.32
N SER A 95 -5.87 -21.47 -5.13
CA SER A 95 -6.88 -21.32 -6.18
C SER A 95 -6.38 -20.40 -7.31
N ALA A 96 -7.04 -20.50 -8.47
CA ALA A 96 -6.80 -19.59 -9.59
C ALA A 96 -7.04 -18.12 -9.20
N GLU A 97 -8.03 -17.85 -8.34
CA GLU A 97 -8.32 -16.51 -7.83
C GLU A 97 -7.09 -15.91 -7.11
N VAL A 98 -6.48 -16.68 -6.20
CA VAL A 98 -5.28 -16.24 -5.47
C VAL A 98 -4.09 -16.08 -6.42
N LEU A 99 -3.94 -16.96 -7.42
CA LEU A 99 -2.90 -16.84 -8.45
C LEU A 99 -2.99 -15.51 -9.23
N THR A 100 -4.21 -15.04 -9.50
CA THR A 100 -4.44 -13.82 -10.29
C THR A 100 -4.49 -12.53 -9.47
N ALA A 101 -4.59 -12.62 -8.13
CA ALA A 101 -4.68 -11.46 -7.25
C ALA A 101 -3.32 -10.82 -6.89
N GLY A 102 -2.21 -11.40 -7.38
CA GLY A 102 -0.86 -10.93 -7.11
C GLY A 102 -0.52 -9.58 -7.79
N PRO A 103 0.57 -8.94 -7.34
CA PRO A 103 1.02 -7.68 -7.93
C PRO A 103 1.57 -7.86 -9.36
N GLN A 104 1.34 -6.84 -10.21
CA GLN A 104 1.70 -6.78 -11.63
C GLN A 104 3.15 -6.35 -11.88
#